data_AF-A0A919PRT8-F1
#
_entry.id   AF-A0A919PRT8-F1
#
_cell.length_a   1.000
_cell.length_b   1.000
_cell.length_c   1.000
_cell.angle_alpha   90.00
_cell.angle_beta   90.00
_cell.angle_gamma   90.00
#
_symmetry.space_group_name_H-M   'P 1'
#
loop_
_entity.id
_entity.type
_entity.pdbx_description
1 polymer ?
#
loop_
_entity_poly.entity_id
_entity_poly.type
_entity_poly.pdbx_seq_one_letter_code
_entity_poly.pdbx_strand_id
1 'polypeptide(L)'
;MRVRAGGADSDGIQLEPLKEQTMVDFKLEIVVLPVSDIDRSKDFYTRLGFREDVDYAGPDGFRVVHFTPPGSAASIIIGSHVTDAAPGSAQGVHFVVDDITAAREQLLAAGVEVSEVFHDAGGVFHHEGTTGRVAGPHPSRQSYGSFLSFQDPDGNGFVLQEVTQRIPGRVGQVVYGSVAEVEQALRDAATAHGEYEKELGHEDADWPVWYAGHMARAAGLQVPSEG
;
A
#
# COMPACT_ATOMS: atom_id res chain seq x y z
N MET A 1 59.41 -4.92 11.12
CA MET A 1 60.43 -5.80 11.72
C MET A 1 60.05 -6.03 13.18
N ARG A 2 59.76 -7.30 13.51
CA ARG A 2 59.62 -7.97 14.83
C ARG A 2 58.99 -7.25 16.03
N VAL A 3 57.94 -7.92 16.51
CA VAL A 3 57.22 -7.86 17.79
C VAL A 3 58.14 -7.94 19.03
N ARG A 4 57.75 -7.23 20.10
CA ARG A 4 57.76 -7.79 21.47
C ARG A 4 56.46 -7.43 22.19
N ALA A 5 55.96 -8.43 22.91
CA ALA A 5 54.71 -8.49 23.64
C ALA A 5 54.88 -8.07 25.11
N GLY A 6 53.76 -7.73 25.76
CA GLY A 6 53.58 -7.85 27.20
C GLY A 6 53.06 -6.58 27.88
N GLY A 7 51.79 -6.60 28.26
CA GLY A 7 51.14 -5.57 29.07
C GLY A 7 49.64 -5.79 29.08
N ALA A 8 49.15 -6.53 30.06
CA ALA A 8 47.74 -6.79 30.26
C ALA A 8 47.10 -5.54 30.87
N ASP A 9 46.38 -4.78 30.05
CA ASP A 9 45.32 -3.88 30.53
C ASP A 9 44.00 -4.45 30.02
N SER A 10 43.25 -5.04 30.95
CA SER A 10 41.84 -5.34 30.77
C SER A 10 41.04 -4.04 30.85
N ASP A 11 41.24 -3.15 29.89
CA ASP A 11 40.27 -2.10 29.60
C ASP A 11 39.13 -2.76 28.84
N GLY A 12 38.14 -3.21 29.60
CA GLY A 12 36.87 -3.64 29.04
C GLY A 12 36.34 -2.50 28.17
N ILE A 13 36.19 -2.76 26.89
CA ILE A 13 35.47 -1.86 25.98
C ILE A 13 34.06 -1.76 26.55
N GLN A 14 33.78 -0.69 27.28
CA GLN A 14 32.41 -0.32 27.60
C GLN A 14 31.78 0.12 26.29
N LEU A 15 31.06 -0.80 25.67
CA LEU A 15 30.09 -0.47 24.64
C LEU A 15 29.00 0.34 25.35
N GLU A 16 29.12 1.66 25.29
CA GLU A 16 28.02 2.57 25.59
C GLU A 16 26.78 2.05 24.87
N PRO A 17 25.66 1.78 25.57
CA PRO A 17 24.45 1.36 24.90
C PRO A 17 24.09 2.44 23.89
N LEU A 18 23.96 2.04 22.62
CA LEU A 18 23.38 2.90 21.59
C LEU A 18 22.09 3.44 22.19
N LYS A 19 22.04 4.75 22.45
CA LYS A 19 20.78 5.42 22.79
C LYS A 19 19.81 4.97 21.71
N GLU A 20 18.78 4.23 22.12
CA GLU A 20 17.65 3.92 21.27
C GLU A 20 17.06 5.27 20.89
N GLN A 21 17.53 5.82 19.77
CA GLN A 21 16.99 7.02 19.20
C GLN A 21 15.59 6.61 18.79
N THR A 22 14.59 7.08 19.54
CA THR A 22 13.20 7.01 19.13
C THR A 22 13.13 7.65 17.75
N MET A 23 13.10 6.80 16.73
CA MET A 23 13.06 7.24 15.36
C MET A 23 11.76 8.02 15.16
N VAL A 24 11.85 9.16 14.50
CA VAL A 24 10.66 9.92 14.10
C VAL A 24 9.97 9.15 12.99
N ASP A 25 8.65 8.97 13.11
CA ASP A 25 7.83 8.36 12.07
C ASP A 25 7.67 9.32 10.89
N PHE A 26 8.13 8.91 9.71
CA PHE A 26 7.86 9.60 8.45
C PHE A 26 6.72 8.90 7.70
N LYS A 27 5.60 9.60 7.53
CA LYS A 27 4.41 9.09 6.83
C LYS A 27 4.21 9.84 5.51
N LEU A 28 3.99 9.10 4.44
CA LEU A 28 3.56 9.67 3.17
C LEU A 28 2.04 9.85 3.22
N GLU A 29 1.60 11.10 3.27
CA GLU A 29 0.18 11.44 3.43
C GLU A 29 -0.48 11.85 2.11
N ILE A 30 0.22 12.65 1.29
CA ILE A 30 -0.36 13.30 0.11
C ILE A 30 0.61 13.26 -1.07
N VAL A 31 0.06 12.99 -2.26
CA VAL A 31 0.69 13.24 -3.56
C VAL A 31 -0.03 14.38 -4.27
N VAL A 32 0.71 15.37 -4.77
CA VAL A 32 0.15 16.48 -5.56
C VAL A 32 0.20 16.13 -7.04
N LEU A 33 -0.93 16.22 -7.73
CA LEU A 33 -1.04 15.92 -9.16
C LEU A 33 -1.28 17.21 -9.95
N PRO A 34 -0.41 17.56 -10.90
CA PRO A 34 -0.57 18.76 -11.71
C PRO A 34 -1.65 18.54 -12.77
N VAL A 35 -2.67 19.38 -12.76
CA VAL A 35 -3.81 19.32 -13.69
C VAL A 35 -4.07 20.69 -14.32
N SER A 36 -4.57 20.70 -15.56
CA SER A 36 -4.91 21.93 -16.28
C SER A 36 -6.37 22.36 -16.06
N ASP A 37 -7.25 21.42 -15.72
CA ASP A 37 -8.67 21.64 -15.48
C ASP A 37 -9.09 20.84 -14.23
N ILE A 38 -9.43 21.57 -13.16
CA ILE A 38 -9.75 20.97 -11.85
C ILE A 38 -11.06 20.19 -11.91
N ASP A 39 -12.09 20.72 -12.57
CA ASP A 39 -13.42 20.10 -12.58
C ASP A 39 -13.42 18.84 -13.44
N ARG A 40 -12.73 18.86 -14.60
CA ARG A 40 -12.52 17.66 -15.42
C ARG A 40 -11.79 16.56 -14.65
N SER A 41 -10.76 16.93 -13.89
CA SER A 41 -9.98 15.96 -13.11
C SER A 41 -10.75 15.46 -11.88
N LYS A 42 -11.51 16.34 -11.22
CA LYS A 42 -12.43 15.96 -10.13
C LYS A 42 -13.45 14.93 -10.61
N ASP A 43 -14.14 15.18 -11.72
CA ASP A 43 -15.09 14.23 -12.30
C ASP A 43 -14.45 12.87 -12.60
N PHE A 44 -13.21 12.87 -13.11
CA PHE A 44 -12.46 11.65 -13.36
C PHE A 44 -12.21 10.86 -12.07
N TYR A 45 -11.61 11.46 -11.04
CA TYR A 45 -11.27 10.77 -9.80
C TYR A 45 -12.51 10.32 -9.01
N THR A 46 -13.57 11.13 -8.98
CA THR A 46 -14.84 10.73 -8.37
C THR A 46 -15.46 9.52 -9.08
N ARG A 47 -15.39 9.46 -10.41
CA ARG A 47 -15.89 8.29 -11.18
C ARG A 47 -15.10 7.01 -10.89
N LEU A 48 -13.83 7.11 -10.49
CA LEU A 48 -13.05 5.96 -10.03
C LEU A 48 -13.43 5.50 -8.61
N GLY A 49 -14.38 6.19 -7.96
CA GLY A 49 -14.81 5.91 -6.60
C GLY A 49 -13.89 6.53 -5.55
N PHE A 50 -13.02 7.47 -5.91
CA PHE A 50 -12.19 8.15 -4.92
C PHE A 50 -13.07 9.12 -4.14
N ARG A 51 -12.97 9.03 -2.81
CA ARG A 51 -13.78 9.87 -1.93
C ARG A 51 -13.21 11.28 -1.94
N GLU A 52 -14.03 12.25 -2.32
CA GLU A 52 -13.71 13.66 -2.12
C GLU A 52 -13.77 13.98 -0.63
N ASP A 53 -12.64 14.39 -0.06
CA ASP A 53 -12.53 14.76 1.34
C ASP A 53 -12.66 16.29 1.53
N VAL A 54 -12.15 17.07 0.57
CA VAL A 54 -12.15 18.54 0.59
C VAL A 54 -12.28 19.08 -0.83
N ASP A 55 -13.09 20.11 -1.03
CA ASP A 55 -13.02 21.04 -2.17
C ASP A 55 -13.09 22.46 -1.62
N TYR A 56 -11.96 23.16 -1.62
CA TYR A 56 -11.82 24.48 -1.02
C TYR A 56 -11.31 25.49 -2.04
N ALA A 57 -12.05 26.58 -2.20
CA ALA A 57 -11.65 27.75 -2.95
C ALA A 57 -11.23 28.87 -1.98
N GLY A 58 -9.98 29.32 -2.11
CA GLY A 58 -9.37 30.37 -1.30
C GLY A 58 -9.22 31.69 -2.06
N PRO A 59 -8.58 32.70 -1.43
CA PRO A 59 -8.23 33.95 -2.10
C PRO A 59 -7.21 33.72 -3.24
N ASP A 60 -7.05 34.76 -4.07
CA ASP A 60 -6.02 34.82 -5.13
C ASP A 60 -6.08 33.68 -6.16
N GLY A 61 -7.28 33.12 -6.39
CA GLY A 61 -7.49 32.04 -7.35
C GLY A 61 -7.02 30.67 -6.87
N PHE A 62 -6.63 30.54 -5.60
CA PHE A 62 -6.29 29.24 -5.01
C PHE A 62 -7.53 28.34 -4.98
N ARG A 63 -7.37 27.09 -5.43
CA ARG A 63 -8.36 26.03 -5.20
C ARG A 63 -7.64 24.72 -4.98
N VAL A 64 -8.11 23.92 -4.04
CA VAL A 64 -7.59 22.58 -3.78
C VAL A 64 -8.75 21.61 -3.65
N VAL A 65 -8.62 20.46 -4.31
CA VAL A 65 -9.51 19.31 -4.14
C VAL A 65 -8.69 18.12 -3.67
N HIS A 66 -9.14 17.49 -2.60
CA HIS A 66 -8.49 16.38 -1.92
C HIS A 66 -9.31 15.11 -2.14
N PHE A 67 -8.65 14.03 -2.57
CA PHE A 67 -9.26 12.73 -2.70
C PHE A 67 -8.49 11.63 -1.98
N THR A 68 -9.21 10.74 -1.30
CA THR A 68 -8.67 9.49 -0.76
C THR A 68 -9.11 8.31 -1.66
N PRO A 69 -8.16 7.59 -2.32
CA PRO A 69 -8.47 6.36 -3.02
C PRO A 69 -9.05 5.29 -2.06
N PRO A 70 -9.98 4.44 -2.50
CA PRO A 70 -10.52 3.37 -1.67
C PRO A 70 -9.43 2.51 -1.02
N GLY A 71 -9.49 2.33 0.31
CA GLY A 71 -8.53 1.53 1.07
C GLY A 71 -7.15 2.16 1.28
N SER A 72 -6.88 3.35 0.73
CA SER A 72 -5.60 4.04 0.89
C SER A 72 -5.54 4.83 2.19
N ALA A 73 -4.37 4.80 2.85
CA ALA A 73 -4.04 5.69 3.95
C ALA A 73 -3.50 7.06 3.45
N ALA A 74 -3.06 7.13 2.20
CA ALA A 74 -2.56 8.34 1.56
C ALA A 74 -3.56 8.86 0.54
N SER A 75 -3.47 10.16 0.25
CA SER A 75 -4.39 10.90 -0.59
C SER A 75 -3.71 11.51 -1.80
N ILE A 76 -4.52 11.98 -2.74
CA ILE A 76 -4.08 12.85 -3.84
C ILE A 76 -4.72 14.23 -3.67
N ILE A 77 -4.01 15.28 -4.09
CA ILE A 77 -4.59 16.61 -4.23
C ILE A 77 -4.37 17.15 -5.64
N ILE A 78 -5.38 17.83 -6.16
CA ILE A 78 -5.36 18.60 -7.42
C ILE A 78 -5.80 20.03 -7.13
N GLY A 79 -5.42 21.01 -7.96
CA GLY A 79 -5.80 22.39 -7.69
C GLY A 79 -5.07 23.47 -8.46
N SER A 80 -5.52 24.71 -8.28
CA SER A 80 -4.88 25.93 -8.77
C SER A 80 -3.98 26.48 -7.68
N HIS A 81 -2.74 26.84 -8.05
CA HIS A 81 -1.71 27.31 -7.13
C HIS A 81 -1.32 26.31 -6.04
N VAL A 82 -1.48 25.00 -6.31
CA VAL A 82 -1.03 23.90 -5.43
C VAL A 82 0.34 23.34 -5.82
N THR A 83 0.79 23.53 -7.06
CA THR A 83 2.08 23.07 -7.58
C THR A 83 2.53 23.91 -8.77
N ASP A 84 3.85 24.03 -8.96
CA ASP A 84 4.48 24.65 -10.14
C ASP A 84 4.78 23.61 -11.25
N ALA A 85 4.50 22.32 -11.01
CA ALA A 85 4.71 21.27 -11.99
C ALA A 85 3.74 21.41 -13.18
N ALA A 86 4.22 21.13 -14.39
CA ALA A 86 3.39 21.19 -15.58
C ALA A 86 2.27 20.14 -15.53
N PRO A 87 1.03 20.45 -15.97
CA PRO A 87 -0.04 19.47 -16.06
C PRO A 87 0.39 18.18 -16.79
N GLY A 88 0.03 17.03 -16.23
CA GLY A 88 0.37 15.72 -16.79
C GLY A 88 1.80 15.23 -16.51
N SER A 89 2.63 16.04 -15.85
CA SER A 89 4.04 15.70 -15.64
C SER A 89 4.32 14.69 -14.53
N ALA A 90 3.34 14.38 -13.66
CA ALA A 90 3.56 13.39 -12.61
C ALA A 90 3.56 11.98 -13.20
N GLN A 91 4.60 11.20 -12.89
CA GLN A 91 4.78 9.83 -13.38
C GLN A 91 5.26 8.93 -12.25
N GLY A 92 4.88 7.66 -12.27
CA GLY A 92 5.37 6.65 -11.32
C GLY A 92 4.59 6.58 -10.00
N VAL A 93 3.40 7.18 -9.92
CA VAL A 93 2.50 6.98 -8.78
C VAL A 93 1.99 5.54 -8.79
N HIS A 94 2.20 4.82 -7.69
CA HIS A 94 1.80 3.43 -7.56
C HIS A 94 0.55 3.27 -6.69
N PHE A 95 -0.47 2.62 -7.23
CA PHE A 95 -1.56 2.07 -6.44
C PHE A 95 -1.37 0.57 -6.26
N VAL A 96 -1.60 0.09 -5.04
CA VAL A 96 -1.45 -1.33 -4.72
C VAL A 96 -2.83 -1.96 -4.66
N VAL A 97 -3.00 -3.08 -5.34
CA VAL A 97 -4.21 -3.90 -5.35
C VAL A 97 -3.87 -5.35 -5.06
N ASP A 98 -4.82 -6.12 -4.57
CA ASP A 98 -4.70 -7.56 -4.33
C ASP A 98 -5.09 -8.40 -5.56
N ASP A 99 -6.06 -7.91 -6.35
CA ASP A 99 -6.48 -8.49 -7.63
C ASP A 99 -6.34 -7.46 -8.78
N ILE A 100 -5.28 -7.62 -9.58
CA ILE A 100 -4.99 -6.72 -10.70
C ILE A 100 -6.00 -6.85 -11.85
N THR A 101 -6.63 -8.01 -12.00
CA THR A 101 -7.58 -8.27 -13.08
C THR A 101 -8.91 -7.62 -12.75
N ALA A 102 -9.41 -7.79 -11.53
CA ALA A 102 -10.60 -7.10 -11.05
C ALA A 102 -10.43 -5.58 -11.08
N ALA A 103 -9.27 -5.08 -10.64
CA ALA A 103 -8.96 -3.65 -10.70
C ALA A 103 -8.97 -3.11 -12.14
N ARG A 104 -8.44 -3.88 -13.11
CA ARG A 104 -8.49 -3.51 -14.52
C ARG A 104 -9.92 -3.42 -15.04
N GLU A 105 -10.75 -4.41 -14.74
CA GLU A 105 -12.15 -4.45 -15.15
C GLU A 105 -12.93 -3.25 -14.60
N GLN A 106 -12.71 -2.89 -13.32
CA GLN A 106 -13.32 -1.71 -12.71
C GLN A 106 -12.91 -0.41 -13.41
N LEU A 107 -11.62 -0.23 -13.71
CA LEU A 107 -11.13 0.96 -14.42
C LEU A 107 -11.72 1.06 -15.84
N LEU A 108 -11.77 -0.06 -16.57
CA LEU A 108 -12.38 -0.11 -17.90
C LEU A 108 -13.89 0.19 -17.84
N ALA A 109 -14.60 -0.35 -16.86
CA ALA A 109 -16.02 -0.06 -16.64
C ALA A 109 -16.28 1.42 -16.30
N ALA A 110 -15.31 2.08 -15.67
CA ALA A 110 -15.31 3.52 -15.42
C ALA A 110 -14.90 4.36 -16.65
N GLY A 111 -14.64 3.73 -17.81
CA GLY A 111 -14.29 4.40 -19.07
C GLY A 111 -12.85 4.90 -19.13
N VAL A 112 -11.95 4.35 -18.32
CA VAL A 112 -10.51 4.69 -18.34
C VAL A 112 -9.81 3.91 -19.44
N GLU A 113 -8.91 4.56 -20.17
CA GLU A 113 -7.96 3.86 -21.04
C GLU A 113 -6.86 3.21 -20.19
N VAL A 114 -6.84 1.86 -20.16
CA VAL A 114 -5.94 1.08 -19.33
C VAL A 114 -5.14 0.12 -20.21
N SER A 115 -3.85 -0.05 -19.92
CA SER A 115 -3.04 -1.07 -20.57
C SER A 115 -3.58 -2.48 -20.32
N GLU A 116 -3.14 -3.46 -21.11
CA GLU A 116 -3.21 -4.85 -20.68
C GLU A 116 -2.38 -5.06 -19.40
N VAL A 117 -2.72 -6.12 -18.65
CA VAL A 117 -1.88 -6.59 -17.54
C VAL A 117 -0.55 -7.07 -18.11
N PHE A 118 0.54 -6.75 -17.43
CA PHE A 118 1.88 -7.16 -17.82
C PHE A 118 2.72 -7.55 -16.60
N HIS A 119 3.83 -8.23 -16.84
CA HIS A 119 4.92 -8.43 -15.89
C HIS A 119 6.24 -8.02 -16.52
N ASP A 120 7.26 -7.77 -15.70
CA ASP A 120 8.59 -7.43 -16.20
C ASP A 120 9.41 -8.69 -16.47
N ALA A 121 10.16 -8.71 -17.57
CA ALA A 121 11.07 -9.81 -17.90
C ALA A 121 12.21 -9.97 -16.87
N GLY A 122 12.58 -8.89 -16.17
CA GLY A 122 13.64 -8.82 -15.17
C GLY A 122 13.21 -9.10 -13.73
N GLY A 123 11.91 -9.35 -13.47
CA GLY A 123 11.40 -9.74 -12.15
C GLY A 123 10.28 -8.83 -11.63
N VAL A 124 10.37 -8.44 -10.36
CA VAL A 124 9.29 -7.73 -9.62
C VAL A 124 9.38 -6.20 -9.66
N PHE A 125 10.22 -5.66 -10.54
CA PHE A 125 10.35 -4.22 -10.77
C PHE A 125 10.12 -3.94 -12.25
N HIS A 126 9.16 -3.07 -12.56
CA HIS A 126 8.92 -2.65 -13.94
C HIS A 126 9.91 -1.54 -14.33
N HIS A 127 10.26 -1.50 -15.62
CA HIS A 127 11.06 -0.42 -16.18
C HIS A 127 10.20 0.78 -16.62
N GLU A 128 10.86 1.88 -16.99
CA GLU A 128 10.21 3.06 -17.53
C GLU A 128 9.49 2.77 -18.86
N GLY A 129 8.37 3.45 -19.07
CA GLY A 129 7.55 3.27 -20.27
C GLY A 129 7.14 1.80 -20.44
N THR A 130 7.40 1.24 -21.62
CA THR A 130 7.05 -0.13 -21.99
C THR A 130 8.25 -1.08 -22.07
N THR A 131 9.43 -0.63 -21.65
CA THR A 131 10.64 -1.46 -21.63
C THR A 131 10.43 -2.69 -20.75
N GLY A 132 10.87 -3.86 -21.19
CA GLY A 132 10.82 -5.09 -20.40
C GLY A 132 9.42 -5.68 -20.15
N ARG A 133 8.34 -5.03 -20.60
CA ARG A 133 6.97 -5.52 -20.40
C ARG A 133 6.71 -6.79 -21.22
N VAL A 134 6.26 -7.83 -20.54
CA VAL A 134 5.74 -9.08 -21.12
C VAL A 134 4.25 -9.16 -20.85
N ALA A 135 3.47 -9.52 -21.86
CA ALA A 135 2.02 -9.56 -21.76
C ALA A 135 1.54 -10.60 -20.73
N GLY A 136 0.49 -10.25 -19.99
CA GLY A 136 -0.13 -11.08 -18.97
C GLY A 136 0.46 -10.89 -17.57
N PRO A 137 -0.23 -11.38 -16.52
CA PRO A 137 0.27 -11.34 -15.15
C PRO A 137 1.56 -12.16 -15.01
N HIS A 138 2.29 -11.96 -13.91
CA HIS A 138 3.48 -12.76 -13.63
C HIS A 138 3.11 -14.26 -13.64
N PRO A 139 3.83 -15.15 -14.36
CA PRO A 139 3.41 -16.53 -14.58
C PRO A 139 3.15 -17.34 -13.31
N SER A 140 3.93 -17.09 -12.26
CA SER A 140 3.77 -17.72 -10.94
C SER A 140 2.86 -16.94 -9.98
N ARG A 141 2.23 -15.84 -10.43
CA ARG A 141 1.46 -14.90 -9.59
C ARG A 141 2.25 -14.44 -8.36
N GLN A 142 3.55 -14.24 -8.55
CA GLN A 142 4.44 -13.75 -7.50
C GLN A 142 3.97 -12.35 -7.08
N SER A 143 3.77 -12.15 -5.77
CA SER A 143 3.48 -10.83 -5.20
C SER A 143 4.51 -9.80 -5.70
N TYR A 144 4.07 -8.59 -6.00
CA TYR A 144 4.83 -7.50 -6.63
C TYR A 144 5.17 -7.69 -8.12
N GLY A 145 4.84 -8.82 -8.75
CA GLY A 145 5.27 -9.14 -10.12
C GLY A 145 4.32 -8.75 -11.25
N SER A 146 3.06 -8.44 -10.95
CA SER A 146 2.05 -8.09 -11.97
C SER A 146 1.71 -6.60 -11.90
N PHE A 147 1.55 -5.99 -13.07
CA PHE A 147 1.31 -4.55 -13.22
C PHE A 147 0.26 -4.25 -14.28
N LEU A 148 -0.34 -3.08 -14.18
CA LEU A 148 -1.00 -2.38 -15.29
C LEU A 148 -0.75 -0.88 -15.16
N SER A 149 -0.98 -0.12 -16.23
CA SER A 149 -0.81 1.34 -16.20
C SER A 149 -1.99 2.06 -16.85
N PHE A 150 -2.32 3.24 -16.34
CA PHE A 150 -3.28 4.15 -16.93
C PHE A 150 -2.82 5.60 -16.75
N GLN A 151 -3.48 6.54 -17.42
CA GLN A 151 -3.25 7.97 -17.28
C GLN A 151 -4.53 8.69 -16.89
N ASP A 152 -4.41 9.79 -16.14
CA ASP A 152 -5.52 10.72 -15.92
C ASP A 152 -5.75 11.62 -17.15
N PRO A 153 -6.79 12.49 -17.15
CA PRO A 153 -7.10 13.36 -18.28
C PRO A 153 -6.00 14.35 -18.68
N ASP A 154 -5.04 14.62 -17.79
CA ASP A 154 -3.92 15.52 -18.04
C ASP A 154 -2.66 14.76 -18.49
N GLY A 155 -2.63 13.43 -18.35
CA GLY A 155 -1.49 12.58 -18.71
C GLY A 155 -0.64 12.16 -17.52
N ASN A 156 -1.06 12.45 -16.28
CA ASN A 156 -0.35 11.96 -15.10
C ASN A 156 -0.42 10.42 -15.09
N GLY A 157 0.74 9.78 -15.02
CA GLY A 157 0.89 8.34 -15.19
C GLY A 157 0.84 7.58 -13.88
N PHE A 158 -0.01 6.55 -13.85
CA PHE A 158 -0.20 5.65 -12.71
C PHE A 158 0.17 4.22 -13.10
N VAL A 159 0.73 3.50 -12.12
CA VAL A 159 0.95 2.06 -12.20
C VAL A 159 0.16 1.40 -11.08
N LEU A 160 -0.68 0.42 -11.41
CA LEU A 160 -1.18 -0.50 -10.40
C LEU A 160 -0.19 -1.65 -10.29
N GLN A 161 0.11 -2.05 -9.05
CA GLN A 161 0.94 -3.19 -8.74
C GLN A 161 0.17 -4.19 -7.88
N GLU A 162 0.19 -5.45 -8.28
CA GLU A 162 -0.43 -6.53 -7.52
C GLU A 162 0.44 -6.94 -6.34
N VAL A 163 -0.11 -6.86 -5.12
CA VAL A 163 0.58 -7.27 -3.89
C VAL A 163 -0.35 -8.14 -3.05
N THR A 164 -0.15 -9.45 -3.14
CA THR A 164 -0.88 -10.47 -2.38
C THR A 164 -0.20 -10.84 -1.07
N GLN A 165 1.11 -10.59 -0.97
CA GLN A 165 1.91 -10.78 0.25
C GLN A 165 2.89 -9.62 0.41
N ARG A 166 2.84 -8.92 1.54
CA ARG A 166 3.72 -7.76 1.80
C ARG A 166 5.12 -8.20 2.25
N ILE A 167 6.14 -7.42 1.87
CA ILE A 167 7.51 -7.57 2.39
C ILE A 167 7.50 -7.36 3.91
N PRO A 168 8.18 -8.22 4.70
CA PRO A 168 8.26 -8.09 6.16
C PRO A 168 8.70 -6.69 6.60
N GLY A 169 8.12 -6.17 7.68
CA GLY A 169 8.40 -4.84 8.21
C GLY A 169 7.62 -3.69 7.55
N ARG A 170 6.95 -3.92 6.41
CA ARG A 170 5.89 -2.99 5.97
C ARG A 170 4.66 -3.22 6.85
N VAL A 171 4.30 -2.23 7.67
CA VAL A 171 3.12 -2.29 8.53
C VAL A 171 1.89 -2.55 7.64
N GLY A 172 1.29 -3.72 7.78
CA GLY A 172 -0.02 -3.98 7.20
C GLY A 172 -1.03 -3.20 8.03
N GLN A 173 -1.69 -2.20 7.46
CA GLN A 173 -2.94 -1.76 8.04
C GLN A 173 -3.98 -2.84 7.74
N VAL A 174 -4.64 -3.34 8.77
CA VAL A 174 -5.86 -4.14 8.58
C VAL A 174 -6.96 -3.14 8.26
N VAL A 175 -7.28 -3.01 6.98
CA VAL A 175 -8.35 -2.12 6.51
C VAL A 175 -9.54 -2.99 6.15
N TYR A 176 -10.66 -2.77 6.84
CA TYR A 176 -11.96 -3.29 6.42
C TYR A 176 -12.72 -2.17 5.71
N GLY A 177 -13.18 -2.43 4.49
CA GLY A 177 -13.87 -1.46 3.64
C GLY A 177 -15.31 -1.18 4.07
N SER A 178 -15.90 -2.04 4.92
CA SER A 178 -17.28 -1.90 5.41
C SER A 178 -17.50 -2.59 6.77
N VAL A 179 -18.59 -2.23 7.45
CA VAL A 179 -19.03 -2.94 8.67
C VAL A 179 -19.35 -4.41 8.38
N ALA A 180 -19.90 -4.71 7.19
CA ALA A 180 -20.19 -6.07 6.77
C ALA A 180 -18.93 -6.93 6.65
N GLU A 181 -17.82 -6.36 6.18
CA GLU A 181 -16.53 -7.06 6.13
C GLU A 181 -15.96 -7.31 7.54
N VAL A 182 -16.08 -6.34 8.45
CA VAL A 182 -15.69 -6.55 9.86
C VAL A 182 -16.53 -7.67 10.48
N GLU A 183 -17.85 -7.65 10.28
CA GLU A 183 -18.76 -8.67 10.78
C GLU A 183 -18.40 -10.05 10.21
N GLN A 184 -18.16 -10.15 8.91
CA GLN A 184 -17.79 -11.40 8.27
C GLN A 184 -16.47 -11.95 8.84
N ALA A 185 -15.45 -11.09 8.99
CA ALA A 185 -14.18 -11.49 9.58
C ALA A 185 -14.34 -12.02 11.02
N LEU A 186 -15.22 -11.39 11.81
CA LEU A 186 -15.55 -11.87 13.16
C LEU A 186 -16.28 -13.22 13.14
N ARG A 187 -17.21 -13.42 12.20
CA ARG A 187 -17.95 -14.69 12.03
C ARG A 187 -17.04 -15.82 11.58
N ASP A 188 -16.09 -15.53 10.70
CA ASP A 188 -15.10 -16.50 10.22
C ASP A 188 -14.17 -16.91 11.36
N ALA A 189 -13.67 -15.93 12.13
CA ALA A 189 -12.88 -16.19 13.33
C ALA A 189 -13.66 -17.03 14.36
N ALA A 190 -14.94 -16.72 14.59
CA ALA A 190 -15.78 -17.49 15.51
C ALA A 190 -16.03 -18.93 15.03
N THR A 191 -16.24 -19.12 13.73
CA THR A 191 -16.41 -20.46 13.15
C THR A 191 -15.13 -21.28 13.32
N ALA A 192 -13.98 -20.70 13.00
CA ALA A 192 -12.70 -21.38 13.10
C ALA A 192 -12.28 -21.64 14.56
N HIS A 193 -12.55 -20.71 15.48
CA HIS A 193 -12.31 -20.89 16.91
C HIS A 193 -13.19 -22.00 17.50
N GLY A 194 -14.45 -22.09 17.06
CA GLY A 194 -15.33 -23.18 17.48
C GLY A 194 -14.87 -24.57 17.05
N GLU A 195 -14.15 -24.71 15.93
CA GLU A 195 -13.48 -25.97 15.59
C GLU A 195 -12.24 -26.20 16.46
N TYR A 196 -11.46 -25.17 16.74
CA TYR A 196 -10.31 -25.24 17.64
C TYR A 196 -10.70 -25.64 19.08
N GLU A 197 -11.78 -25.10 19.64
CA GLU A 197 -12.27 -25.48 20.98
C GLU A 197 -12.73 -26.94 21.05
N LYS A 198 -13.28 -27.48 19.96
CA LYS A 198 -13.60 -28.93 19.88
C LYS A 198 -12.33 -29.78 19.95
N GLU A 199 -11.24 -29.34 19.33
CA GLU A 199 -9.94 -30.01 19.40
C GLU A 199 -9.30 -29.85 20.80
N LEU A 200 -9.45 -28.67 21.41
CA LEU A 200 -8.96 -28.36 22.75
C LEU A 200 -9.73 -29.14 23.84
N GLY A 201 -11.00 -29.46 23.60
CA GLY A 201 -11.86 -30.24 24.49
C GLY A 201 -12.43 -29.45 25.68
N HIS A 202 -12.22 -28.14 25.70
CA HIS A 202 -12.79 -27.20 26.67
C HIS A 202 -12.85 -25.80 26.06
N GLU A 203 -13.59 -24.89 26.69
CA GLU A 203 -13.61 -23.48 26.30
C GLU A 203 -12.22 -22.86 26.45
N ASP A 204 -11.82 -22.06 25.46
CA ASP A 204 -10.56 -21.35 25.44
C ASP A 204 -10.67 -20.05 26.25
N ALA A 205 -10.06 -20.02 27.43
CA ALA A 205 -10.03 -18.84 28.28
C ALA A 205 -9.30 -17.65 27.64
N ASP A 206 -8.39 -17.94 26.69
CA ASP A 206 -7.57 -16.96 25.97
C ASP A 206 -8.06 -16.74 24.53
N TRP A 207 -9.35 -17.00 24.27
CA TRP A 207 -9.97 -16.79 22.95
C TRP A 207 -9.65 -15.43 22.31
N PRO A 208 -9.50 -14.29 23.03
CA PRO A 208 -9.16 -13.03 22.38
C PRO A 208 -7.79 -13.07 21.69
N VAL A 209 -6.83 -13.79 22.27
CA VAL A 209 -5.48 -13.97 21.69
C VAL A 209 -5.59 -14.82 20.42
N TRP A 210 -6.38 -15.90 20.47
CA TRP A 210 -6.60 -16.76 19.32
C TRP A 210 -7.28 -16.01 18.17
N TYR A 211 -8.35 -15.25 18.46
CA TYR A 211 -9.05 -14.42 17.48
C TYR A 211 -8.12 -13.38 16.88
N ALA A 212 -7.37 -12.65 17.70
CA ALA A 212 -6.42 -11.64 17.22
C ALA A 212 -5.38 -12.27 16.30
N GLY A 213 -4.82 -13.44 16.66
CA GLY A 213 -3.89 -14.19 15.82
C GLY A 213 -4.54 -14.66 14.51
N HIS A 214 -5.75 -15.18 14.56
CA HIS A 214 -6.49 -15.65 13.38
C HIS A 214 -6.78 -14.50 12.42
N MET A 215 -7.38 -13.41 12.91
CA MET A 215 -7.72 -12.23 12.12
C MET A 215 -6.47 -11.55 11.57
N ALA A 216 -5.37 -11.48 12.34
CA ALA A 216 -4.09 -10.96 11.87
C ALA A 216 -3.52 -11.81 10.73
N ARG A 217 -3.52 -13.15 10.86
CA ARG A 217 -3.08 -14.06 9.78
C ARG A 217 -3.97 -13.94 8.54
N ALA A 218 -5.28 -13.87 8.70
CA ALA A 218 -6.23 -13.67 7.61
C ALA A 218 -5.99 -12.33 6.89
N ALA A 219 -5.57 -11.30 7.63
CA ALA A 219 -5.16 -10.00 7.09
C ALA A 219 -3.71 -9.96 6.59
N GLY A 220 -3.01 -11.11 6.50
CA GLY A 220 -1.65 -11.20 5.99
C GLY A 220 -0.56 -10.65 6.92
N LEU A 221 -0.88 -10.38 8.19
CA LEU A 221 0.10 -10.01 9.20
C LEU A 221 0.88 -11.24 9.65
N GLN A 222 2.19 -11.09 9.81
CA GLN A 222 3.00 -12.10 10.49
C GLN A 222 2.65 -12.11 11.97
N VAL A 223 2.19 -13.24 12.47
CA VAL A 223 1.98 -13.48 13.89
C VAL A 223 3.17 -14.29 14.39
N PRO A 224 3.88 -13.86 15.47
CA PRO A 224 4.97 -14.64 16.05
C PRO A 224 4.49 -16.07 16.35
N SER A 225 5.34 -17.07 16.10
CA SER A 225 5.09 -18.43 16.59
C SER A 225 5.06 -18.41 18.11
N GLU A 226 4.03 -19.02 18.71
CA GLU A 226 3.99 -19.25 20.16
C GLU A 226 5.26 -20.00 20.58
N GLY A 227 5.96 -19.45 21.58
CA GLY A 227 7.19 -20.02 22.15
C GLY A 227 6.90 -20.97 23.30
#